data_AF-A0A8S1IPI5-F1
#
_entry.id   AF-A0A8S1IPI5-F1
#
_cell.length_a   1.000
_cell.length_b   1.000
_cell.length_c   1.000
_cell.angle_alpha   90.00
_cell.angle_beta   90.00
_cell.angle_gamma   90.00
#
_symmetry.space_group_name_H-M   'P 1'
#
loop_
_entity.id
_entity.type
_entity.pdbx_description
1 polymer ?
#
loop_
_entity_poly.entity_id
_entity_poly.type
_entity_poly.pdbx_seq_one_letter_code
_entity_poly.pdbx_strand_id
1 'polypeptide(L)'
;MIDRGWGCGWRNAQMLVSAMLMRSTEWRESLFGGCGYVPDIGSLQAWLEAAWHAGFDVEGCAQFGGSVQQSLRWIGTTEVISLLRVFRIRAQFIDFVGTHSAHNIFRPQHLGSLHHSIACDLCKRRPIEGIRHTSLAVPDYDLCDHCIRDPRAQHAGPFESHGTAPIHLGVKCSMCEVENILGVRYRSKKKNPQVDMCSRCVDFSQTTWGGRYVRVMVPEGDQDLENENRHRRLIEWIWNYFSSGFPEQGRGVVHTARLPLYFQHEGHSRTVVGIERYKKANGGIYHNLLILDPGIPDSTLEEALTLGQKWQQLVKRGPHTLRKPEYQLTYIEDGLVPENEMDVMKRLGPADTISS
;
A
#
# COMPACT_ATOMS: atom_id res chain seq x y z
N MET A 1 14.46 12.36 -22.51
CA MET A 1 14.74 12.72 -21.11
C MET A 1 15.88 11.84 -20.60
N ILE A 2 16.88 12.43 -19.95
CA ILE A 2 18.08 11.75 -19.43
C ILE A 2 17.73 10.78 -18.29
N ASP A 3 16.61 11.04 -17.62
CA ASP A 3 16.11 10.28 -16.48
C ASP A 3 15.08 9.18 -16.84
N ARG A 4 14.95 8.85 -18.12
CA ARG A 4 14.04 7.78 -18.58
C ARG A 4 14.42 6.44 -17.93
N GLY A 5 13.43 5.78 -17.32
CA GLY A 5 13.60 4.47 -16.67
C GLY A 5 13.93 4.51 -15.18
N TRP A 6 14.10 5.70 -14.59
CA TRP A 6 14.34 5.83 -13.14
C TRP A 6 13.82 7.12 -12.51
N GLY A 7 13.61 8.17 -13.29
CA GLY A 7 13.23 9.50 -12.83
C GLY A 7 11.80 9.67 -12.32
N CYS A 8 10.94 8.66 -12.43
CA CYS A 8 9.49 8.81 -12.19
C CYS A 8 9.18 9.43 -10.82
N GLY A 9 9.78 8.95 -9.73
CA GLY A 9 9.58 9.51 -8.40
C GLY A 9 9.98 10.96 -8.29
N TRP A 10 11.14 11.32 -8.84
CA TRP A 10 11.63 12.70 -8.85
C TRP A 10 10.71 13.64 -9.66
N ARG A 11 10.24 13.21 -10.83
CA ARG A 11 9.34 14.01 -11.68
C ARG A 11 7.97 14.20 -11.04
N ASN A 12 7.43 13.18 -10.37
CA ASN A 12 6.18 13.33 -9.63
C ASN A 12 6.34 14.23 -8.39
N ALA A 13 7.49 14.18 -7.71
CA ALA A 13 7.81 15.15 -6.66
C ALA A 13 7.86 16.60 -7.21
N GLN A 14 8.48 16.81 -8.38
CA GLN A 14 8.48 18.10 -9.07
C GLN A 14 7.07 18.60 -9.41
N MET A 15 6.18 17.72 -9.88
CA MET A 15 4.77 18.07 -10.15
C MET A 15 4.00 18.42 -8.88
N LEU A 16 4.23 17.72 -7.77
CA LEU A 16 3.60 18.05 -6.48
C LEU A 16 4.11 19.40 -5.95
N VAL A 17 5.43 19.60 -5.96
CA VAL A 17 6.07 20.85 -5.52
C VAL A 17 5.58 22.04 -6.36
N SER A 18 5.45 21.89 -7.68
CA SER A 18 4.97 23.00 -8.53
C SER A 18 3.59 23.49 -8.11
N ALA A 19 2.68 22.56 -7.77
CA ALA A 19 1.36 22.90 -7.26
C ALA A 19 1.42 23.57 -5.87
N MET A 20 2.32 23.12 -4.99
CA MET A 20 2.52 23.75 -3.67
C MET A 20 3.01 25.19 -3.79
N LEU A 21 4.03 25.44 -4.62
CA LEU A 21 4.63 26.78 -4.84
C LEU A 21 3.65 27.78 -5.44
N MET A 22 2.66 27.29 -6.20
CA MET A 22 1.57 28.10 -6.77
C MET A 22 0.47 28.40 -5.77
N ARG A 23 0.28 27.55 -4.74
CA ARG A 23 -0.89 27.60 -3.86
C ARG A 23 -0.66 28.36 -2.55
N SER A 24 0.57 28.36 -2.02
CA SER A 24 0.85 28.97 -0.72
C SER A 24 2.18 29.73 -0.73
N THR A 25 2.15 30.99 -0.31
CA THR A 25 3.35 31.79 -0.05
C THR A 25 4.18 31.21 1.09
N GLU A 26 3.52 30.67 2.13
CA GLU A 26 4.19 30.02 3.26
C GLU A 26 5.00 28.79 2.81
N TRP A 27 4.44 27.95 1.93
CA TRP A 27 5.20 26.83 1.36
C TRP A 27 6.31 27.29 0.42
N ARG A 28 6.06 28.36 -0.35
CA ARG A 28 7.05 28.94 -1.26
C ARG A 28 8.29 29.46 -0.52
N GLU A 29 8.10 30.03 0.66
CA GLU A 29 9.17 30.54 1.53
C GLU A 29 9.88 29.41 2.28
N SER A 30 9.17 28.34 2.66
CA SER A 30 9.76 27.23 3.42
C SER A 30 10.55 26.25 2.54
N LEU A 31 10.01 25.86 1.38
CA LEU A 31 10.57 24.80 0.55
C LEU A 31 11.93 25.19 -0.05
N PHE A 32 12.90 24.29 0.06
CA PHE A 32 14.20 24.37 -0.61
C PHE A 32 14.96 25.68 -0.34
N GLY A 33 14.85 26.19 0.89
CA GLY A 33 15.48 27.45 1.30
C GLY A 33 14.81 28.68 0.69
N GLY A 34 13.53 28.59 0.32
CA GLY A 34 12.77 29.72 -0.22
C GLY A 34 13.14 30.08 -1.66
N CYS A 35 13.70 29.13 -2.44
CA CYS A 35 14.16 29.41 -3.80
C CYS A 35 13.03 29.86 -4.74
N GLY A 36 11.77 29.51 -4.44
CA GLY A 36 10.59 29.96 -5.17
C GLY A 36 10.39 29.31 -6.54
N TYR A 37 11.15 28.27 -6.89
CA TYR A 37 10.99 27.49 -8.11
C TYR A 37 11.18 25.99 -7.83
N VAL A 38 10.80 25.15 -8.78
CA VAL A 38 10.94 23.69 -8.68
C VAL A 38 12.41 23.31 -8.94
N PRO A 39 13.14 22.71 -7.99
CA PRO A 39 14.54 22.31 -8.21
C PRO A 39 14.67 21.20 -9.24
N ASP A 40 15.83 21.11 -9.91
CA ASP A 40 16.17 19.96 -10.75
C ASP A 40 16.42 18.68 -9.93
N ILE A 41 16.51 17.53 -10.60
CA ILE A 41 16.67 16.22 -9.93
C ILE A 41 17.94 16.17 -9.09
N GLY A 42 19.06 16.74 -9.54
CA GLY A 42 20.31 16.72 -8.78
C GLY A 42 20.19 17.52 -7.48
N SER A 43 19.50 18.65 -7.53
CA SER A 43 19.19 19.47 -6.37
C SER A 43 18.23 18.76 -5.41
N LEU A 44 17.22 18.04 -5.93
CA LEU A 44 16.34 17.22 -5.09
C LEU A 44 17.09 16.06 -4.41
N GLN A 45 18.04 15.44 -5.10
CA GLN A 45 18.92 14.42 -4.51
C GLN A 45 19.74 14.99 -3.35
N ALA A 46 20.33 16.17 -3.52
CA ALA A 46 21.08 16.84 -2.46
C ALA A 46 20.19 17.19 -1.26
N TRP A 47 18.96 17.66 -1.50
CA TRP A 47 18.01 17.94 -0.42
C TRP A 47 17.51 16.69 0.32
N LEU A 48 17.34 15.57 -0.39
CA LEU A 48 17.00 14.30 0.26
C LEU A 48 18.15 13.83 1.16
N GLU A 49 19.39 13.91 0.69
CA GLU A 49 20.54 13.60 1.54
C GLU A 49 20.63 14.55 2.74
N ALA A 50 20.37 15.84 2.56
CA ALA A 50 20.33 16.79 3.68
C ALA A 50 19.24 16.43 4.71
N ALA A 51 18.07 15.96 4.26
CA ALA A 51 17.02 15.44 5.16
C ALA A 51 17.50 14.23 5.95
N TRP A 52 18.19 13.29 5.32
CA TRP A 52 18.79 12.14 5.99
C TRP A 52 19.85 12.54 7.02
N HIS A 53 20.73 13.49 6.68
CA HIS A 53 21.71 14.03 7.64
C HIS A 53 21.05 14.74 8.84
N ALA A 54 19.87 15.34 8.63
CA ALA A 54 19.06 15.92 9.70
C ALA A 54 18.27 14.88 10.53
N GLY A 55 18.41 13.59 10.20
CA GLY A 55 17.83 12.47 10.94
C GLY A 55 16.42 12.08 10.52
N PHE A 56 15.92 12.57 9.39
CA PHE A 56 14.68 12.07 8.78
C PHE A 56 14.94 10.71 8.14
N ASP A 57 14.02 9.76 8.35
CA ASP A 57 14.00 8.48 7.62
C ASP A 57 15.36 7.76 7.56
N VAL A 58 15.88 7.45 8.75
CA VAL A 58 17.14 6.73 8.91
C VAL A 58 17.10 5.35 8.23
N GLU A 59 15.92 4.72 8.19
CA GLU A 59 15.71 3.43 7.54
C GLU A 59 15.83 3.56 6.01
N GLY A 60 15.16 4.53 5.39
CA GLY A 60 15.32 4.84 3.98
C GLY A 60 16.77 5.19 3.65
N CYS A 61 17.40 6.08 4.40
CA CYS A 61 18.83 6.42 4.24
C CYS A 61 19.73 5.17 4.19
N ALA A 62 19.53 4.23 5.12
CA ALA A 62 20.29 2.99 5.18
C ALA A 62 20.05 2.09 3.94
N GLN A 63 18.82 2.04 3.42
CA GLN A 63 18.49 1.27 2.20
C GLN A 63 19.22 1.81 0.96
N PHE A 64 19.49 3.11 0.90
CA PHE A 64 20.26 3.75 -0.17
C PHE A 64 21.77 3.78 0.09
N GLY A 65 22.25 3.27 1.22
CA GLY A 65 23.66 3.36 1.60
C GLY A 65 24.11 4.80 1.88
N GLY A 66 23.17 5.68 2.25
CA GLY A 66 23.44 7.07 2.61
C GLY A 66 23.66 8.04 1.45
N SER A 67 23.49 7.62 0.19
CA SER A 67 23.66 8.53 -0.95
C SER A 67 22.75 8.22 -2.14
N VAL A 68 22.25 9.29 -2.75
CA VAL A 68 21.46 9.30 -3.99
C VAL A 68 21.95 10.33 -5.00
N GLN A 69 22.82 11.26 -4.63
CA GLN A 69 23.40 12.22 -5.56
C GLN A 69 24.15 11.52 -6.71
N GLN A 70 24.02 12.07 -7.92
CA GLN A 70 24.67 11.57 -9.13
C GLN A 70 24.34 10.09 -9.45
N SER A 71 23.23 9.59 -8.90
CA SER A 71 22.79 8.21 -9.09
C SER A 71 21.51 8.15 -9.92
N LEU A 72 21.23 6.95 -10.46
CA LEU A 72 19.98 6.65 -11.16
C LEU A 72 18.98 5.94 -10.23
N ARG A 73 19.04 6.25 -8.93
CA ARG A 73 18.26 5.57 -7.90
C ARG A 73 16.78 5.94 -8.01
N TRP A 74 15.94 4.91 -7.93
CA TRP A 74 14.50 5.05 -7.83
C TRP A 74 14.16 5.50 -6.42
N ILE A 75 13.16 6.36 -6.29
CA ILE A 75 12.61 6.78 -5.00
C ILE A 75 11.13 6.46 -4.92
N GLY A 76 10.63 6.30 -3.71
CA GLY A 76 9.25 6.02 -3.38
C GLY A 76 8.60 7.09 -2.51
N THR A 77 7.48 6.71 -1.92
CA THR A 77 6.68 7.56 -1.03
C THR A 77 7.47 8.06 0.18
N THR A 78 8.31 7.21 0.77
CA THR A 78 9.13 7.51 1.97
C THR A 78 10.13 8.63 1.70
N GLU A 79 10.89 8.55 0.62
CA GLU A 79 11.86 9.57 0.24
C GLU A 79 11.19 10.91 -0.10
N VAL A 80 10.05 10.88 -0.80
CA VAL A 80 9.30 12.12 -1.12
C VAL A 80 8.77 12.78 0.16
N ILE A 81 8.31 11.99 1.13
CA ILE A 81 7.91 12.52 2.44
C ILE A 81 9.10 13.14 3.17
N SER A 82 10.22 12.43 3.25
CA SER A 82 11.44 12.91 3.93
C SER A 82 11.95 14.21 3.31
N LEU A 83 11.95 14.29 1.98
CA LEU A 83 12.31 15.47 1.20
C LEU A 83 11.43 16.69 1.53
N LEU A 84 10.15 16.49 1.83
CA LEU A 84 9.22 17.58 2.15
C LEU A 84 9.20 17.92 3.65
N ARG A 85 9.23 16.90 4.53
CA ARG A 85 9.12 17.06 5.98
C ARG A 85 10.31 17.82 6.56
N VAL A 86 11.51 17.73 5.97
CA VAL A 86 12.65 18.56 6.41
C VAL A 86 12.35 20.07 6.33
N PHE A 87 11.45 20.49 5.44
CA PHE A 87 10.96 21.87 5.30
C PHE A 87 9.66 22.14 6.05
N ARG A 88 9.38 21.36 7.11
CA ARG A 88 8.20 21.52 7.97
C ARG A 88 6.87 21.30 7.23
N ILE A 89 6.89 20.68 6.05
CA ILE A 89 5.66 20.36 5.32
C ILE A 89 4.96 19.18 5.99
N ARG A 90 3.64 19.30 6.15
CA ARG A 90 2.76 18.22 6.65
C ARG A 90 2.48 17.19 5.55
N ALA A 91 3.53 16.49 5.13
CA ALA A 91 3.43 15.40 4.16
C ALA A 91 3.03 14.10 4.86
N GLN A 92 1.98 13.46 4.35
CA GLN A 92 1.37 12.26 4.89
C GLN A 92 1.19 11.22 3.79
N PHE A 93 1.13 9.93 4.14
CA PHE A 93 0.79 8.89 3.17
C PHE A 93 -0.21 7.88 3.69
N ILE A 94 -0.90 7.25 2.75
CA ILE A 94 -1.77 6.11 3.02
C ILE A 94 -1.35 4.95 2.15
N ASP A 95 -1.27 3.80 2.78
CA ASP A 95 -0.95 2.54 2.12
C ASP A 95 -2.19 1.71 1.85
N PHE A 96 -2.31 1.25 0.61
CA PHE A 96 -3.34 0.35 0.11
C PHE A 96 -2.67 -0.97 -0.26
N VAL A 97 -2.20 -1.69 0.77
CA VAL A 97 -1.54 -2.99 0.60
C VAL A 97 -2.53 -4.09 0.24
N GLY A 98 -2.07 -5.01 -0.61
CA GLY A 98 -2.68 -6.32 -0.80
C GLY A 98 -2.11 -7.28 0.24
N THR A 99 -2.90 -8.24 0.68
CA THR A 99 -2.60 -9.21 1.74
C THR A 99 -1.38 -10.13 1.51
N HIS A 100 -0.66 -9.95 0.40
CA HIS A 100 0.44 -10.83 -0.03
C HIS A 100 1.84 -10.20 -0.08
N SER A 101 2.01 -8.91 0.23
CA SER A 101 3.33 -8.25 0.23
C SER A 101 3.87 -7.86 1.61
N ALA A 102 3.13 -8.15 2.68
CA ALA A 102 3.61 -7.99 4.05
C ALA A 102 4.62 -9.09 4.44
N HIS A 103 5.85 -9.00 3.97
CA HIS A 103 6.98 -9.47 4.77
C HIS A 103 7.22 -8.45 5.88
N ASN A 104 6.69 -8.77 7.06
CA ASN A 104 6.84 -8.05 8.32
C ASN A 104 6.24 -6.62 8.34
N ILE A 105 4.94 -6.55 8.65
CA ILE A 105 4.28 -5.70 9.67
C ILE A 105 2.81 -5.56 9.27
N PHE A 106 1.92 -6.07 10.13
CA PHE A 106 0.45 -6.14 10.05
C PHE A 106 -0.20 -7.04 8.99
N ARG A 107 -1.10 -7.89 9.50
CA ARG A 107 -1.66 -9.09 8.88
C ARG A 107 -3.04 -8.85 8.24
N PRO A 108 -3.41 -9.71 7.29
CA PRO A 108 -4.61 -9.58 6.47
C PRO A 108 -5.91 -9.78 7.27
N GLN A 109 -6.92 -8.99 6.92
CA GLN A 109 -8.31 -9.23 7.34
C GLN A 109 -8.82 -10.50 6.66
N HIS A 110 -8.70 -11.65 7.34
CA HIS A 110 -9.38 -12.87 6.91
C HIS A 110 -10.53 -13.22 7.85
N LEU A 111 -11.67 -13.39 7.20
CA LEU A 111 -12.88 -14.02 7.68
C LEU A 111 -12.53 -15.29 8.48
N GLY A 112 -12.61 -15.22 9.82
CA GLY A 112 -12.34 -16.38 10.67
C GLY A 112 -11.91 -15.99 12.08
N SER A 113 -12.89 -15.66 12.94
CA SER A 113 -12.78 -15.50 14.40
C SER A 113 -11.61 -14.62 14.90
N LEU A 114 -11.89 -13.33 15.09
CA LEU A 114 -10.99 -12.41 15.78
C LEU A 114 -11.35 -12.34 17.27
N HIS A 115 -10.45 -12.80 18.14
CA HIS A 115 -10.67 -12.83 19.60
C HIS A 115 -10.13 -11.55 20.23
N HIS A 116 -10.85 -10.44 20.04
CA HIS A 116 -10.46 -9.06 20.35
C HIS A 116 -9.93 -8.82 21.78
N SER A 117 -10.47 -9.56 22.76
CA SER A 117 -10.15 -9.37 24.18
C SER A 117 -9.09 -10.33 24.71
N ILE A 118 -8.45 -11.12 23.84
CA ILE A 118 -7.69 -12.31 24.24
C ILE A 118 -6.28 -12.22 23.68
N ALA A 119 -5.28 -12.39 24.54
CA ALA A 119 -3.87 -12.41 24.17
C ALA A 119 -3.37 -13.85 24.17
N CYS A 120 -2.46 -14.18 23.25
CA CYS A 120 -1.73 -15.45 23.34
C CYS A 120 -0.78 -15.40 24.55
N ASP A 121 -0.88 -16.33 25.48
CA ASP A 121 -0.07 -16.35 26.70
C ASP A 121 1.41 -16.62 26.44
N LEU A 122 1.76 -17.21 25.30
CA LEU A 122 3.15 -17.47 24.97
C LEU A 122 3.81 -16.32 24.20
N CYS A 123 3.20 -15.84 23.11
CA CYS A 123 3.80 -14.78 22.27
C CYS A 123 3.27 -13.37 22.58
N LYS A 124 2.32 -13.24 23.51
CA LYS A 124 1.69 -12.00 23.98
C LYS A 124 0.98 -11.18 22.90
N ARG A 125 0.79 -11.73 21.69
CA ARG A 125 0.03 -11.09 20.63
C ARG A 125 -1.46 -11.01 21.00
N ARG A 126 -2.04 -9.83 20.79
CA ARG A 126 -3.48 -9.53 20.93
C ARG A 126 -3.93 -8.68 19.74
N PRO A 127 -5.11 -8.93 19.14
CA PRO A 127 -5.97 -10.08 19.39
C PRO A 127 -5.36 -11.39 18.88
N ILE A 128 -5.84 -12.54 19.40
CA ILE A 128 -5.53 -13.82 18.75
C ILE A 128 -6.30 -13.86 17.41
N GLU A 129 -5.54 -13.95 16.32
CA GLU A 129 -6.04 -14.04 14.94
C GLU A 129 -6.13 -15.51 14.50
N GLY A 130 -7.31 -15.93 13.99
CA GLY A 130 -7.53 -17.28 13.48
C GLY A 130 -8.05 -18.25 14.55
N ILE A 131 -7.51 -19.47 14.57
CA ILE A 131 -7.90 -20.47 15.58
C ILE A 131 -7.24 -20.10 16.92
N ARG A 132 -8.07 -19.81 17.92
CA ARG A 132 -7.68 -19.70 19.33
C ARG A 132 -7.68 -21.08 19.96
N HIS A 133 -6.70 -21.36 20.81
CA HIS A 133 -6.61 -22.61 21.56
C HIS A 133 -6.65 -22.31 23.05
N THR A 134 -7.77 -22.59 23.70
CA THR A 134 -7.97 -22.38 25.13
C THR A 134 -7.52 -23.61 25.90
N SER A 135 -6.74 -23.46 26.97
CA SER A 135 -6.38 -24.58 27.84
C SER A 135 -7.60 -25.08 28.61
N LEU A 136 -7.77 -26.39 28.66
CA LEU A 136 -8.76 -27.06 29.52
C LEU A 136 -8.18 -27.37 30.91
N ALA A 137 -6.86 -27.21 31.09
CA ALA A 137 -6.16 -27.51 32.34
C ALA A 137 -5.75 -26.27 33.14
N VAL A 138 -5.52 -25.14 32.46
CA VAL A 138 -5.05 -23.89 33.07
C VAL A 138 -6.06 -22.77 32.77
N PRO A 139 -6.66 -22.15 33.79
CA PRO A 139 -7.59 -21.03 33.61
C PRO A 139 -6.94 -19.86 32.87
N ASP A 140 -7.72 -19.19 32.01
CA ASP A 140 -7.33 -18.00 31.25
C ASP A 140 -6.05 -18.15 30.43
N TYR A 141 -5.73 -19.38 30.02
CA TYR A 141 -4.53 -19.67 29.23
C TYR A 141 -4.91 -19.94 27.77
N ASP A 142 -4.60 -18.98 26.91
CA ASP A 142 -4.98 -18.93 25.52
C ASP A 142 -3.75 -18.93 24.61
N LEU A 143 -3.75 -19.78 23.58
CA LEU A 143 -2.68 -19.84 22.59
C LEU A 143 -3.19 -19.53 21.20
N CYS A 144 -2.36 -18.87 20.40
CA CYS A 144 -2.59 -18.79 18.96
C CYS A 144 -2.15 -20.08 18.26
N ASP A 145 -2.63 -20.29 17.03
CA ASP A 145 -2.33 -21.49 16.22
C ASP A 145 -0.82 -21.77 16.01
N HIS A 146 0.01 -20.73 16.13
CA HIS A 146 1.47 -20.89 16.08
C HIS A 146 2.06 -21.43 17.39
N CYS A 147 1.53 -21.00 18.53
CA CYS A 147 2.12 -21.28 19.84
C CYS A 147 1.64 -22.60 20.46
N ILE A 148 0.53 -23.19 20.00
CA ILE A 148 0.05 -24.49 20.51
C ILE A 148 1.06 -25.63 20.31
N ARG A 149 1.92 -25.54 19.28
CA ARG A 149 2.95 -26.56 18.99
C ARG A 149 4.29 -26.30 19.68
N ASP A 150 4.41 -25.20 20.42
CA ASP A 150 5.64 -24.87 21.12
C ASP A 150 5.82 -25.81 22.32
N PRO A 151 7.02 -26.39 22.56
CA PRO A 151 7.26 -27.25 23.72
C PRO A 151 6.89 -26.60 25.05
N ARG A 152 6.97 -25.26 25.14
CA ARG A 152 6.57 -24.49 26.32
C ARG A 152 5.07 -24.55 26.60
N ALA A 153 4.24 -24.85 25.60
CA ALA A 153 2.79 -25.00 25.77
C ALA A 153 2.38 -26.35 26.38
N GLN A 154 3.27 -27.35 26.43
CA GLN A 154 2.94 -28.72 26.83
C GLN A 154 2.38 -28.81 28.25
N HIS A 155 2.83 -27.94 29.17
CA HIS A 155 2.35 -27.92 30.56
C HIS A 155 0.88 -27.51 30.70
N ALA A 156 0.30 -26.86 29.69
CA ALA A 156 -1.05 -26.32 29.71
C ALA A 156 -2.01 -27.15 28.84
N GLY A 157 -1.62 -28.34 28.41
CA GLY A 157 -2.53 -29.27 27.73
C GLY A 157 -3.48 -29.98 28.71
N PRO A 158 -4.65 -30.45 28.24
CA PRO A 158 -5.16 -30.41 26.86
C PRO A 158 -5.79 -29.06 26.47
N PHE A 159 -5.94 -28.81 25.16
CA PHE A 159 -6.48 -27.54 24.62
C PHE A 159 -7.74 -27.76 23.78
N GLU A 160 -8.67 -26.80 23.83
CA GLU A 160 -9.86 -26.69 22.98
C GLU A 160 -9.69 -25.58 21.94
N SER A 161 -10.07 -25.85 20.68
CA SER A 161 -9.87 -24.95 19.55
C SER A 161 -11.14 -24.18 19.18
N HIS A 162 -11.03 -22.86 19.01
CA HIS A 162 -12.13 -21.96 18.68
C HIS A 162 -11.78 -21.10 17.45
N GLY A 163 -12.40 -21.42 16.31
CA GLY A 163 -12.29 -20.64 15.07
C GLY A 163 -12.74 -21.43 13.84
N THR A 164 -13.12 -20.75 12.77
CA THR A 164 -13.48 -21.38 11.47
C THR A 164 -12.28 -21.32 10.52
N ALA A 165 -11.77 -22.48 10.09
CA ALA A 165 -10.69 -22.54 9.09
C ALA A 165 -11.21 -22.14 7.69
N PRO A 166 -10.40 -21.44 6.85
CA PRO A 166 -10.76 -21.16 5.47
C PRO A 166 -10.98 -22.45 4.68
N ILE A 167 -11.93 -22.45 3.73
CA ILE A 167 -12.30 -23.64 2.94
C ILE A 167 -12.02 -23.38 1.46
N HIS A 168 -11.13 -24.16 0.85
CA HIS A 168 -10.84 -24.10 -0.60
C HIS A 168 -11.79 -25.02 -1.37
N LEU A 169 -13.01 -24.53 -1.64
CA LEU A 169 -14.05 -25.27 -2.36
C LEU A 169 -13.61 -25.70 -3.76
N GLY A 170 -13.94 -26.94 -4.15
CA GLY A 170 -13.63 -27.50 -5.47
C GLY A 170 -12.16 -27.87 -5.70
N VAL A 171 -11.32 -27.78 -4.66
CA VAL A 171 -9.90 -28.15 -4.74
C VAL A 171 -9.67 -29.50 -4.07
N LYS A 172 -9.06 -30.44 -4.79
CA LYS A 172 -8.73 -31.79 -4.30
C LYS A 172 -7.25 -31.89 -3.96
N CYS A 173 -6.91 -32.42 -2.78
CA CYS A 173 -5.53 -32.74 -2.44
C CYS A 173 -5.03 -33.90 -3.31
N SER A 174 -3.92 -33.72 -4.01
CA SER A 174 -3.35 -34.72 -4.90
C SER A 174 -2.75 -35.95 -4.20
N MET A 175 -2.66 -35.96 -2.86
CA MET A 175 -2.06 -37.07 -2.10
C MET A 175 -3.09 -37.83 -1.26
N CYS A 176 -3.86 -37.13 -0.41
CA CYS A 176 -4.89 -37.77 0.40
C CYS A 176 -6.28 -37.74 -0.24
N GLU A 177 -6.40 -37.16 -1.43
CA GLU A 177 -7.64 -37.07 -2.20
C GLU A 177 -8.79 -36.33 -1.50
N VAL A 178 -8.54 -35.65 -0.37
CA VAL A 178 -9.56 -34.85 0.29
C VAL A 178 -10.02 -33.73 -0.64
N GLU A 179 -11.32 -33.68 -0.89
CA GLU A 179 -11.97 -32.58 -1.59
C GLU A 179 -12.28 -31.46 -0.59
N ASN A 180 -12.22 -30.21 -1.07
CA ASN A 180 -12.41 -29.01 -0.27
C ASN A 180 -11.36 -28.89 0.85
N ILE A 181 -10.13 -28.55 0.48
CA ILE A 181 -9.02 -28.42 1.42
C ILE A 181 -9.37 -27.37 2.50
N LEU A 182 -9.44 -27.83 3.76
CA LEU A 182 -9.67 -27.01 4.95
C LEU A 182 -8.34 -26.45 5.49
N GLY A 183 -8.30 -25.15 5.78
CA GLY A 183 -7.10 -24.44 6.21
C GLY A 183 -6.19 -24.09 5.03
N VAL A 184 -4.87 -24.15 5.24
CA VAL A 184 -3.89 -23.72 4.23
C VAL A 184 -3.79 -24.73 3.09
N ARG A 185 -4.01 -24.26 1.85
CA ARG A 185 -3.73 -24.98 0.60
C ARG A 185 -2.29 -24.72 0.15
N TYR A 186 -1.62 -25.73 -0.39
CA TYR A 186 -0.28 -25.63 -0.95
C TYR A 186 -0.31 -26.01 -2.41
N ARG A 187 -0.03 -25.06 -3.31
CA ARG A 187 -0.11 -25.25 -4.76
C ARG A 187 1.27 -25.32 -5.40
N SER A 188 1.51 -26.24 -6.32
CA SER A 188 2.79 -26.33 -7.03
C SER A 188 3.11 -25.04 -7.79
N LYS A 189 4.39 -24.65 -7.81
CA LYS A 189 4.87 -23.53 -8.64
C LYS A 189 4.79 -23.81 -10.15
N LYS A 190 4.77 -25.09 -10.55
CA LYS A 190 4.61 -25.51 -11.95
C LYS A 190 3.12 -25.55 -12.30
N LYS A 191 2.73 -24.85 -13.36
CA LYS A 191 1.33 -24.81 -13.84
C LYS A 191 0.81 -26.15 -14.38
N ASN A 192 1.68 -27.11 -14.71
CA ASN A 192 1.28 -28.40 -15.25
C ASN A 192 2.24 -29.53 -14.81
N PRO A 193 1.75 -30.61 -14.14
CA PRO A 193 0.41 -30.72 -13.56
C PRO A 193 0.22 -29.74 -12.39
N GLN A 194 -0.98 -29.17 -12.27
CA GLN A 194 -1.37 -28.41 -11.08
C GLN A 194 -1.54 -29.40 -9.94
N VAL A 195 -0.66 -29.32 -8.94
CA VAL A 195 -0.65 -30.20 -7.77
C VAL A 195 -1.03 -29.37 -6.57
N ASP A 196 -2.06 -29.81 -5.85
CA ASP A 196 -2.58 -29.15 -4.66
C ASP A 196 -2.46 -30.08 -3.46
N MET A 197 -1.97 -29.55 -2.34
CA MET A 197 -1.73 -30.33 -1.13
C MET A 197 -2.36 -29.63 0.08
N CYS A 198 -2.95 -30.41 0.99
CA CYS A 198 -3.35 -29.92 2.30
C CYS A 198 -2.13 -29.86 3.23
N SER A 199 -2.23 -29.09 4.33
CA SER A 199 -1.14 -28.94 5.30
C SER A 199 -0.60 -30.29 5.79
N ARG A 200 -1.47 -31.27 6.06
CA ARG A 200 -1.06 -32.60 6.53
C ARG A 200 -0.18 -33.35 5.51
N CYS A 201 -0.55 -33.30 4.24
CA CYS A 201 0.19 -33.99 3.18
C CYS A 201 1.50 -33.29 2.84
N VAL A 202 1.55 -31.95 2.91
CA VAL A 202 2.81 -31.22 2.71
C VAL A 202 3.80 -31.53 3.82
N ASP A 203 3.35 -31.52 5.08
CA ASP A 203 4.22 -31.81 6.23
C ASP A 203 4.76 -33.26 6.18
N PHE A 204 3.94 -34.21 5.73
CA PHE A 204 4.36 -35.59 5.49
C PHE A 204 5.36 -35.74 4.33
N SER A 205 5.32 -34.85 3.33
CA SER A 205 6.20 -34.87 2.14
C SER A 205 7.58 -34.24 2.35
N GLN A 206 7.87 -33.69 3.54
CA GLN A 206 9.10 -32.93 3.84
C GLN A 206 10.40 -33.75 3.68
N THR A 207 10.33 -35.07 3.48
CA THR A 207 11.50 -35.93 3.22
C THR A 207 11.89 -36.04 1.74
N THR A 208 11.12 -35.51 0.78
CA THR A 208 11.40 -35.70 -0.67
C THR A 208 11.39 -34.44 -1.56
N TRP A 209 10.70 -33.35 -1.22
CA TRP A 209 10.49 -32.23 -2.16
C TRP A 209 10.53 -30.82 -1.54
N GLY A 210 11.61 -30.45 -0.86
CA GLY A 210 11.81 -29.08 -0.35
C GLY A 210 11.72 -28.02 -1.47
N GLY A 211 10.83 -27.01 -1.30
CA GLY A 211 10.85 -25.74 -2.05
C GLY A 211 9.88 -25.56 -3.23
N ARG A 212 8.93 -26.46 -3.50
CA ARG A 212 8.13 -26.46 -4.75
C ARG A 212 6.69 -25.96 -4.70
N TYR A 213 6.19 -25.60 -3.53
CA TYR A 213 4.79 -25.20 -3.34
C TYR A 213 4.66 -23.77 -2.82
N VAL A 214 3.61 -23.07 -3.25
CA VAL A 214 3.18 -21.75 -2.77
C VAL A 214 2.05 -21.96 -1.77
N ARG A 215 2.14 -21.27 -0.62
CA ARG A 215 1.09 -21.26 0.40
C ARG A 215 -0.05 -20.38 -0.08
N VAL A 216 -1.23 -20.95 -0.20
CA VAL A 216 -2.48 -20.27 -0.55
C VAL A 216 -3.36 -20.30 0.69
N MET A 217 -3.50 -19.15 1.34
CA MET A 217 -4.28 -19.00 2.57
C MET A 217 -5.73 -18.56 2.30
N VAL A 218 -5.98 -17.99 1.11
CA VAL A 218 -7.24 -17.35 0.71
C VAL A 218 -7.79 -18.04 -0.52
N PRO A 219 -9.07 -18.43 -0.57
CA PRO A 219 -9.70 -18.96 -1.77
C PRO A 219 -9.63 -17.97 -2.94
N GLU A 220 -9.50 -18.47 -4.18
CA GLU A 220 -9.28 -17.63 -5.37
C GLU A 220 -10.45 -16.67 -5.65
N GLY A 221 -11.70 -17.08 -5.38
CA GLY A 221 -12.86 -16.17 -5.47
C GLY A 221 -12.87 -15.05 -4.41
N ASP A 222 -12.30 -15.31 -3.24
CA ASP A 222 -12.17 -14.30 -2.18
C ASP A 222 -11.00 -13.33 -2.46
N GLN A 223 -9.96 -13.78 -3.18
CA GLN A 223 -8.86 -12.92 -3.64
C GLN A 223 -9.33 -11.88 -4.65
N ASP A 224 -10.21 -12.25 -5.58
CA ASP A 224 -10.78 -11.32 -6.56
C ASP A 224 -11.69 -10.28 -5.87
N LEU A 225 -12.50 -10.70 -4.90
CA LEU A 225 -13.32 -9.81 -4.06
C LEU A 225 -12.47 -8.87 -3.19
N GLU A 226 -11.36 -9.35 -2.63
CA GLU A 226 -10.43 -8.53 -1.83
C GLU A 226 -9.70 -7.50 -2.69
N ASN A 227 -9.26 -7.88 -3.90
CA ASN A 227 -8.68 -6.97 -4.88
C ASN A 227 -9.67 -5.88 -5.32
N GLU A 228 -10.92 -6.25 -5.59
CA GLU A 228 -11.98 -5.31 -5.94
C GLU A 228 -12.28 -4.34 -4.79
N ASN A 229 -12.37 -4.85 -3.56
CA ASN A 229 -12.57 -4.03 -2.36
C ASN A 229 -11.39 -3.08 -2.10
N ARG A 230 -10.14 -3.49 -2.34
CA ARG A 230 -8.97 -2.60 -2.22
C ARG A 230 -9.05 -1.43 -3.19
N HIS A 231 -9.26 -1.71 -4.48
CA HIS A 231 -9.35 -0.64 -5.47
C HIS A 231 -10.54 0.26 -5.20
N ARG A 232 -11.65 -0.30 -4.70
CA ARG A 232 -12.79 0.50 -4.24
C ARG A 232 -12.40 1.47 -3.13
N ARG A 233 -11.72 1.02 -2.07
CA ARG A 233 -11.24 1.87 -0.98
C ARG A 233 -10.30 2.98 -1.45
N LEU A 234 -9.36 2.67 -2.35
CA LEU A 234 -8.47 3.65 -2.96
C LEU A 234 -9.25 4.72 -3.72
N ILE A 235 -10.20 4.31 -4.56
CA ILE A 235 -11.02 5.23 -5.36
C ILE A 235 -11.93 6.08 -4.46
N GLU A 236 -12.56 5.48 -3.45
CA GLU A 236 -13.39 6.18 -2.46
C GLU A 236 -12.56 7.20 -1.67
N TRP A 237 -11.33 6.86 -1.28
CA TRP A 237 -10.44 7.80 -0.59
C TRP A 237 -10.10 9.00 -1.47
N ILE A 238 -9.70 8.76 -2.74
CA ILE A 238 -9.39 9.83 -3.70
C ILE A 238 -10.63 10.69 -3.96
N TRP A 239 -11.80 10.07 -4.09
CA TRP A 239 -13.07 10.78 -4.24
C TRP A 239 -13.29 11.72 -3.05
N ASN A 240 -13.21 11.21 -1.83
CA ASN A 240 -13.41 11.99 -0.61
C ASN A 240 -12.39 13.12 -0.48
N TYR A 241 -11.12 12.86 -0.82
CA TYR A 241 -10.08 13.88 -0.81
C TYR A 241 -10.41 15.08 -1.72
N PHE A 242 -10.78 14.84 -2.98
CA PHE A 242 -11.08 15.92 -3.93
C PHE A 242 -12.48 16.53 -3.74
N SER A 243 -13.46 15.76 -3.27
CA SER A 243 -14.83 16.25 -3.06
C SER A 243 -15.06 16.90 -1.71
N SER A 244 -14.16 16.70 -0.74
CA SER A 244 -14.26 17.31 0.59
C SER A 244 -14.42 18.82 0.48
N GLY A 245 -15.50 19.34 1.08
CA GLY A 245 -15.85 20.76 1.06
C GLY A 245 -16.84 21.17 -0.04
N PHE A 246 -17.29 20.23 -0.89
CA PHE A 246 -18.29 20.49 -1.92
C PHE A 246 -19.56 19.66 -1.70
N PRO A 247 -20.76 20.24 -1.91
CA PRO A 247 -21.99 19.46 -1.87
C PRO A 247 -21.97 18.40 -2.99
N GLU A 248 -22.44 17.18 -2.70
CA GLU A 248 -22.54 16.07 -3.67
C GLU A 248 -23.44 16.38 -4.89
N GLN A 249 -24.14 17.51 -4.87
CA GLN A 249 -25.17 17.86 -5.83
C GLN A 249 -24.64 18.88 -6.86
N GLY A 250 -24.09 18.37 -7.95
CA GLY A 250 -23.81 19.15 -9.14
C GLY A 250 -23.41 18.27 -10.32
N ARG A 251 -24.10 18.42 -11.46
CA ARG A 251 -23.54 17.98 -12.76
C ARG A 251 -22.57 19.08 -13.20
N GLY A 252 -21.27 18.81 -13.24
CA GLY A 252 -20.30 19.80 -13.70
C GLY A 252 -18.85 19.49 -13.31
N VAL A 253 -17.95 20.41 -13.69
CA VAL A 253 -16.54 20.39 -13.32
C VAL A 253 -16.35 21.24 -12.08
N VAL A 254 -15.67 20.71 -11.07
CA VAL A 254 -15.32 21.43 -9.83
C VAL A 254 -13.81 21.61 -9.79
N HIS A 255 -13.35 22.86 -9.78
CA HIS A 255 -11.96 23.20 -9.50
C HIS A 255 -11.79 23.34 -7.99
N THR A 256 -10.96 22.49 -7.42
CA THR A 256 -10.73 22.43 -5.96
C THR A 256 -9.39 23.09 -5.63
N ALA A 257 -9.24 23.54 -4.38
CA ALA A 257 -7.93 23.95 -3.87
C ALA A 257 -7.05 22.75 -3.47
N ARG A 258 -7.54 21.50 -3.54
CA ARG A 258 -6.77 20.32 -3.14
C ARG A 258 -5.54 20.14 -4.03
N LEU A 259 -4.41 19.79 -3.43
CA LEU A 259 -3.17 19.49 -4.17
C LEU A 259 -3.26 18.15 -4.90
N PRO A 260 -2.49 17.95 -5.97
CA PRO A 260 -2.29 16.63 -6.56
C PRO A 260 -1.76 15.61 -5.54
N LEU A 261 -1.98 14.34 -5.81
CA LEU A 261 -1.49 13.23 -4.97
C LEU A 261 -0.33 12.54 -5.66
N TYR A 262 0.78 12.32 -4.94
CA TYR A 262 1.84 11.43 -5.40
C TYR A 262 1.36 9.98 -5.28
N PHE A 263 1.36 9.23 -6.37
CA PHE A 263 0.74 7.91 -6.45
C PHE A 263 1.77 6.85 -6.83
N GLN A 264 2.18 6.08 -5.83
CA GLN A 264 3.22 5.06 -5.93
C GLN A 264 2.62 3.66 -6.10
N HIS A 265 3.31 2.82 -6.86
CA HIS A 265 3.21 1.37 -6.74
C HIS A 265 4.57 0.75 -7.06
N GLU A 266 4.68 -0.57 -6.96
CA GLU A 266 5.90 -1.27 -7.34
C GLU A 266 6.27 -0.97 -8.82
N GLY A 267 7.46 -0.41 -9.00
CA GLY A 267 8.10 -0.18 -10.29
C GLY A 267 7.76 1.13 -11.03
N HIS A 268 6.84 1.96 -10.51
CA HIS A 268 6.55 3.26 -11.11
C HIS A 268 5.76 4.17 -10.15
N SER A 269 5.84 5.48 -10.37
CA SER A 269 4.98 6.45 -9.72
C SER A 269 4.35 7.42 -10.71
N ARG A 270 3.21 7.99 -10.33
CA ARG A 270 2.38 8.88 -11.14
C ARG A 270 1.79 9.98 -10.24
N THR A 271 1.12 10.96 -10.83
CA THR A 271 0.47 12.06 -10.08
C THR A 271 -1.03 12.05 -10.35
N VAL A 272 -1.86 11.88 -9.33
CA VAL A 272 -3.32 12.00 -9.46
C VAL A 272 -3.71 13.47 -9.29
N VAL A 273 -4.29 14.06 -10.33
CA VAL A 273 -4.69 15.48 -10.36
C VAL A 273 -6.20 15.69 -10.22
N GLY A 274 -6.97 14.61 -10.16
CA GLY A 274 -8.41 14.67 -9.95
C GLY A 274 -9.11 13.34 -10.20
N ILE A 275 -10.44 13.37 -10.11
CA ILE A 275 -11.30 12.21 -10.27
C ILE A 275 -12.63 12.61 -10.92
N GLU A 276 -13.09 11.78 -11.84
CA GLU A 276 -14.38 11.91 -12.52
C GLU A 276 -15.31 10.79 -12.03
N ARG A 277 -16.54 11.13 -11.63
CA ARG A 277 -17.60 10.17 -11.31
C ARG A 277 -18.75 10.35 -12.29
N TYR A 278 -19.22 9.26 -12.88
CA TYR A 278 -20.29 9.29 -13.86
C TYR A 278 -21.20 8.07 -13.73
N LYS A 279 -22.47 8.24 -14.11
CA LYS A 279 -23.48 7.17 -14.10
C LYS A 279 -23.67 6.67 -15.53
N LYS A 280 -23.56 5.36 -15.76
CA LYS A 280 -23.90 4.74 -17.04
C LYS A 280 -25.40 4.46 -17.15
N ALA A 281 -25.86 4.18 -18.36
CA ALA A 281 -27.27 3.85 -18.64
C ALA A 281 -27.79 2.64 -17.84
N ASN A 282 -26.91 1.70 -17.46
CA ASN A 282 -27.24 0.56 -16.60
C ASN A 282 -27.43 0.93 -15.12
N GLY A 283 -27.34 2.21 -14.76
CA GLY A 283 -27.44 2.70 -13.39
C GLY A 283 -26.15 2.61 -12.58
N GLY A 284 -25.13 1.93 -13.10
CA GLY A 284 -23.84 1.76 -12.43
C GLY A 284 -23.06 3.07 -12.33
N ILE A 285 -22.38 3.24 -11.19
CA ILE A 285 -21.50 4.38 -10.90
C ILE A 285 -20.07 3.97 -11.26
N TYR A 286 -19.43 4.79 -12.09
CA TYR A 286 -18.08 4.57 -12.56
C TYR A 286 -17.20 5.76 -12.21
N HIS A 287 -15.92 5.47 -12.01
CA HIS A 287 -14.91 6.46 -11.71
C HIS A 287 -13.80 6.40 -12.75
N ASN A 288 -13.22 7.55 -13.09
CA ASN A 288 -11.93 7.65 -13.76
C ASN A 288 -11.01 8.52 -12.91
N LEU A 289 -9.81 8.03 -12.64
CA LEU A 289 -8.74 8.87 -12.11
C LEU A 289 -8.16 9.71 -13.24
N LEU A 290 -7.85 10.97 -12.94
CA LEU A 290 -7.08 11.85 -13.81
C LEU A 290 -5.62 11.78 -13.37
N ILE A 291 -4.79 11.11 -14.17
CA ILE A 291 -3.40 10.77 -13.81
C ILE A 291 -2.44 11.37 -14.83
N LEU A 292 -1.48 12.16 -14.34
CA LEU A 292 -0.30 12.56 -15.08
C LEU A 292 0.80 11.51 -14.88
N ASP A 293 1.43 11.10 -15.97
CA ASP A 293 2.46 10.07 -15.97
C ASP A 293 3.75 10.65 -16.58
N PRO A 294 4.86 10.74 -15.82
CA PRO A 294 6.12 11.29 -16.32
C PRO A 294 6.77 10.40 -17.40
N GLY A 295 6.26 9.19 -17.63
CA GLY A 295 6.66 8.34 -18.75
C GLY A 295 6.06 8.77 -20.10
N ILE A 296 5.03 9.63 -20.11
CA ILE A 296 4.44 10.15 -21.35
C ILE A 296 5.38 11.23 -21.92
N PRO A 297 5.82 11.12 -23.19
CA PRO A 297 6.60 12.18 -23.82
C PRO A 297 5.82 13.48 -23.94
N ASP A 298 6.46 14.60 -23.63
CA ASP A 298 5.87 15.94 -23.71
C ASP A 298 5.22 16.20 -25.07
N SER A 299 5.90 15.82 -26.16
CA SER A 299 5.38 15.98 -27.53
C SER A 299 4.06 15.23 -27.77
N THR A 300 3.88 14.06 -27.15
CA THR A 300 2.64 13.28 -27.27
C THR A 300 1.49 13.97 -26.55
N LEU A 301 1.76 14.54 -25.37
CA LEU A 301 0.74 15.27 -24.62
C LEU A 301 0.41 16.60 -25.29
N GLU A 302 1.42 17.34 -25.74
CA GLU A 302 1.28 18.62 -26.45
C GLU A 302 0.48 18.46 -27.74
N GLU A 303 0.79 17.46 -28.57
CA GLU A 303 0.03 17.15 -29.79
C GLU A 303 -1.43 16.83 -29.47
N ALA A 304 -1.67 15.96 -28.47
CA ALA A 304 -3.02 15.56 -28.08
C ALA A 304 -3.86 16.74 -27.56
N LEU A 305 -3.24 17.65 -26.79
CA LEU A 305 -3.89 18.86 -26.29
C LEU A 305 -4.15 19.87 -27.42
N THR A 306 -3.17 20.09 -28.31
CA THR A 306 -3.29 21.00 -29.45
C THR A 306 -4.39 20.57 -30.42
N LEU A 307 -4.47 19.27 -30.71
CA LEU A 307 -5.50 18.71 -31.59
C LEU A 307 -6.86 18.53 -30.89
N GLY A 308 -6.92 18.64 -29.56
CA GLY A 308 -8.13 18.38 -28.77
C GLY A 308 -8.60 16.91 -28.84
N GLN A 309 -7.73 16.00 -29.25
CA GLN A 309 -8.05 14.59 -29.49
C GLN A 309 -7.14 13.68 -28.67
N LYS A 310 -7.62 12.48 -28.32
CA LYS A 310 -6.85 11.42 -27.63
C LYS A 310 -6.28 11.76 -26.24
N TRP A 311 -6.30 13.03 -25.78
CA TRP A 311 -5.81 13.44 -24.46
C TRP A 311 -6.44 12.63 -23.31
N GLN A 312 -7.71 12.24 -23.45
CA GLN A 312 -8.40 11.42 -22.46
C GLN A 312 -7.72 10.07 -22.25
N GLN A 313 -7.17 9.46 -23.30
CA GLN A 313 -6.45 8.19 -23.21
C GLN A 313 -5.09 8.36 -22.52
N LEU A 314 -4.53 9.57 -22.53
CA LEU A 314 -3.28 9.90 -21.85
C LEU A 314 -3.49 10.11 -20.35
N VAL A 315 -4.62 10.72 -19.95
CA VAL A 315 -4.85 11.17 -18.56
C VAL A 315 -5.86 10.30 -17.80
N LYS A 316 -6.94 9.83 -18.45
CA LYS A 316 -7.99 9.08 -17.76
C LYS A 316 -7.57 7.62 -17.52
N ARG A 317 -7.73 7.15 -16.29
CA ARG A 317 -7.44 5.77 -15.89
C ARG A 317 -8.63 5.21 -15.12
N GLY A 318 -9.27 4.18 -15.66
CA GLY A 318 -10.34 3.47 -14.97
C GLY A 318 -9.78 2.52 -13.89
N PRO A 319 -10.58 2.13 -12.87
CA PRO A 319 -10.14 1.23 -11.81
C PRO A 319 -9.55 -0.09 -12.30
N HIS A 320 -10.05 -0.62 -13.42
CA HIS A 320 -9.54 -1.85 -14.07
C HIS A 320 -8.08 -1.75 -14.57
N THR A 321 -7.52 -0.55 -14.65
CA THR A 321 -6.11 -0.31 -15.00
C THR A 321 -5.20 -0.38 -13.77
N LEU A 322 -5.78 -0.37 -12.56
CA LEU A 322 -5.07 -0.57 -11.31
C LEU A 322 -4.93 -2.08 -11.12
N ARG A 323 -3.71 -2.59 -11.29
CA ARG A 323 -3.41 -4.04 -11.30
C ARG A 323 -2.32 -4.43 -10.31
N LYS A 324 -1.71 -3.45 -9.64
CA LYS A 324 -0.65 -3.71 -8.68
C LYS A 324 -1.27 -4.11 -7.34
N PRO A 325 -0.61 -5.01 -6.59
CA PRO A 325 -1.13 -5.46 -5.30
C PRO A 325 -1.12 -4.34 -4.27
N GLU A 326 -0.20 -3.39 -4.41
CA GLU A 326 0.03 -2.31 -3.45
C GLU A 326 0.06 -0.97 -4.15
N TYR A 327 -0.55 0.01 -3.51
CA TYR A 327 -0.51 1.41 -3.91
C TYR A 327 -0.33 2.29 -2.68
N GLN A 328 0.49 3.33 -2.79
CA GLN A 328 0.62 4.34 -1.75
C GLN A 328 0.25 5.71 -2.33
N LEU A 329 -0.46 6.52 -1.54
CA LEU A 329 -0.79 7.90 -1.87
C LEU A 329 -0.11 8.82 -0.88
N THR A 330 0.71 9.77 -1.36
CA THR A 330 1.17 10.89 -0.54
C THR A 330 0.28 12.10 -0.77
N TYR A 331 -0.15 12.74 0.32
CA TYR A 331 -0.94 13.97 0.32
C TYR A 331 -0.31 14.98 1.29
N ILE A 332 -0.65 16.25 1.08
CA ILE A 332 -0.12 17.36 1.87
C ILE A 332 -1.29 18.02 2.60
N GLU A 333 -1.16 18.14 3.92
CA GLU A 333 -2.10 18.94 4.72
C GLU A 333 -1.70 20.41 4.72
N ASP A 334 -2.69 21.28 4.98
CA ASP A 334 -2.46 22.72 5.01
C ASP A 334 -1.60 23.13 6.22
N GLY A 335 -0.79 24.18 6.01
CA GLY A 335 0.08 24.77 7.03
C GLY A 335 1.44 24.08 7.20
N LEU A 336 2.25 24.65 8.09
CA LEU A 336 3.55 24.11 8.50
C LEU A 336 3.47 23.37 9.83
N VAL A 337 4.41 22.44 10.03
CA VAL A 337 4.67 21.82 11.33
C VAL A 337 5.43 22.82 12.21
N PRO A 338 5.01 23.05 13.47
CA PRO A 338 5.79 23.84 14.42
C PRO A 338 7.19 23.24 14.67
N GLU A 339 8.21 24.08 14.90
CA GLU A 339 9.59 23.59 15.07
C GLU A 339 9.75 22.60 16.23
N ASN A 340 9.00 22.80 17.31
CA ASN A 340 8.98 21.93 18.48
C ASN A 340 8.34 20.54 18.22
N GLU A 341 7.70 20.34 17.08
CA GLU A 341 7.06 19.07 16.68
C GLU A 341 7.85 18.32 15.59
N MET A 342 8.96 18.90 15.13
CA MET A 342 9.74 18.36 13.99
C MET A 342 10.36 16.99 14.28
N ASP A 343 10.68 16.68 15.54
CA ASP A 343 11.25 15.38 15.89
C ASP A 343 10.25 14.22 15.66
N VAL A 344 8.94 14.47 15.76
CA VAL A 344 7.90 13.47 15.45
C VAL A 344 7.91 13.17 13.95
N MET A 345 8.12 14.19 13.13
CA MET A 345 8.10 14.09 11.67
C MET A 345 9.30 13.34 11.08
N LYS A 346 10.37 13.16 11.86
CA LYS A 346 11.57 12.40 11.44
C LYS A 346 11.31 10.90 11.26
N ARG A 347 10.31 10.37 11.96
CA ARG A 347 9.94 8.94 11.88
C ARG A 347 8.77 8.77 10.92
N LEU A 348 8.87 7.77 10.06
CA LEU A 348 7.77 7.30 9.22
C LEU A 348 7.07 6.19 10.01
N GLY A 349 5.79 6.35 10.37
CA GLY A 349 5.13 5.41 11.27
C GLY A 349 3.59 5.43 11.21
N PRO A 350 2.91 4.44 11.84
CA PRO A 350 1.48 4.15 11.66
C PRO A 350 0.50 5.23 12.18
N ALA A 351 1.01 6.33 12.76
CA ALA A 351 0.19 7.52 13.03
C ALA A 351 -0.29 8.21 11.73
N ASP A 352 0.34 7.87 10.60
CA ASP A 352 0.05 8.43 9.27
C ASP A 352 -1.01 7.62 8.50
N THR A 353 -1.38 6.43 8.99
CA THR A 353 -2.47 5.61 8.47
C THR A 353 -3.79 5.95 9.18
N ILE A 354 -4.67 6.71 8.52
CA ILE A 354 -6.05 6.89 9.01
C ILE A 354 -6.74 5.53 8.96
N SER A 355 -6.97 4.93 10.14
CA SER A 355 -7.94 3.86 10.30
C SER A 355 -9.34 4.45 10.11
N SER A 356 -9.87 4.36 8.89
CA SER A 356 -11.30 4.48 8.65
C SER A 356 -11.93 3.09 8.66
#